data_AF-A0A1Y2UEJ9-F1
#
_entry.id   AF-A0A1Y2UEJ9-F1
#
_cell.length_a   1.000
_cell.length_b   1.000
_cell.length_c   1.000
_cell.angle_alpha   90.00
_cell.angle_beta   90.00
_cell.angle_gamma   90.00
#
_symmetry.space_group_name_H-M   'P 1'
#
loop_
_entity.id
_entity.type
_entity.pdbx_description
1 polymer ?
#
loop_
_entity_poly.entity_id
_entity_poly.type
_entity_poly.pdbx_seq_one_letter_code
_entity_poly.pdbx_strand_id
1 'polypeptide(L)'
;MSPASDIDLFAPVERDVVLEIRTSKMRTMPGLKIDTGIDKKLRSGRIPVSFIGLDEDEHDLVFHGGPDKAIHGYCCTHYPTWQKEFPEAAARFNRGGFGENFVTERMNERNVCIGDIVSVGDDGVLLQVSLPRQPCFKLNHRFQLKNFAPNTYKTSRTGWYYRVLHEGTVQAGDEIRLVERKWPKWTIERVQEYLHRKQDDAAMNEELAAVAEMGDESRKAFEKRVEKLKAKEKRAGEEAKEKWRDFKIVEKKVQTPRVSSFILEAVRPDPEAGEMLQLGSHARLKLPNGLLRSYSIVSGTPNRFELGVALESPSRGGSAYLHHTAKEGDILQVGRVTTDVKPAGAASNHVFIVGGIGITAFLSMLEMYQNIHWESTLHYGVSDAATEVPFRERVEALSDSVRVKLYDRSKGERMNIKDIFRDLPWNSHVYVCGPTRMMDEAMREAKARGLGEDEVHFEAFGADTTGDPFEVEVKLAREKSTKTLQVGAEETLLEVLRRHFGDDDVPSSCEVGNCGTCKVALRSGRVEHRGTALMDEEKKEAMLSCVSRGIGKIAIEI
;
A
#
# COMPACT_ATOMS: atom_id res chain seq x y z
N MET A 1 -7.96 9.75 41.58
CA MET A 1 -8.91 9.31 40.54
C MET A 1 -9.52 8.01 41.01
N SER A 2 -10.83 7.97 41.27
CA SER A 2 -11.52 6.70 41.51
C SER A 2 -11.32 5.78 40.30
N PRO A 3 -11.25 4.44 40.50
CA PRO A 3 -11.21 3.52 39.39
C PRO A 3 -12.43 3.80 38.49
N ALA A 4 -12.20 3.89 37.18
CA ALA A 4 -13.28 4.03 36.21
C ALA A 4 -14.34 2.99 36.55
N SER A 5 -15.55 3.44 36.86
CA SER A 5 -16.70 2.57 37.01
C SER A 5 -16.79 1.65 35.80
N ASP A 6 -17.28 0.42 35.97
CA ASP A 6 -17.60 -0.50 34.88
C ASP A 6 -18.64 0.15 33.94
N ILE A 7 -18.16 0.97 32.98
CA ILE A 7 -18.98 1.56 31.94
C ILE A 7 -19.19 0.47 30.91
N ASP A 8 -20.44 0.05 30.75
CA ASP A 8 -20.81 -0.81 29.63
C ASP A 8 -20.72 -0.01 28.33
N LEU A 9 -19.65 -0.25 27.56
CA LEU A 9 -19.41 0.41 26.29
C LEU A 9 -20.44 0.04 25.22
N PHE A 10 -21.17 -1.07 25.39
CA PHE A 10 -22.20 -1.52 24.44
C PHE A 10 -23.60 -0.99 24.79
N ALA A 11 -23.77 -0.39 25.97
CA ALA A 11 -25.04 0.21 26.35
C ALA A 11 -25.43 1.32 25.35
N PRO A 12 -26.70 1.37 24.91
CA PRO A 12 -27.19 2.48 24.11
C PRO A 12 -26.95 3.82 24.82
N VAL A 13 -26.56 4.83 24.06
CA VAL A 13 -26.33 6.19 24.57
C VAL A 13 -27.33 7.15 23.94
N GLU A 14 -28.10 7.83 24.80
CA GLU A 14 -29.01 8.92 24.41
C GLU A 14 -28.47 10.29 24.83
N ARG A 15 -27.56 10.31 25.82
CA ARG A 15 -26.93 11.52 26.33
C ARG A 15 -25.55 11.26 26.89
N ASP A 16 -24.70 12.28 26.83
CA ASP A 16 -23.38 12.34 27.48
C ASP A 16 -23.04 13.81 27.78
N VAL A 17 -21.82 14.09 28.23
CA VAL A 17 -21.33 15.44 28.51
C VAL A 17 -20.03 15.68 27.78
N VAL A 18 -19.85 16.89 27.23
CA VAL A 18 -18.55 17.34 26.73
C VAL A 18 -17.64 17.60 27.93
N LEU A 19 -16.77 16.65 28.28
CA LEU A 19 -15.92 16.77 29.46
C LEU A 19 -14.80 17.80 29.26
N GLU A 20 -14.25 17.85 28.05
CA GLU A 20 -13.19 18.80 27.67
C GLU A 20 -13.39 19.21 26.22
N ILE A 21 -13.10 20.48 25.94
CA ILE A 21 -12.94 20.99 24.58
C ILE A 21 -11.48 21.34 24.34
N ARG A 22 -10.94 20.91 23.20
CA ARG A 22 -9.53 21.09 22.87
C ARG A 22 -9.35 21.58 21.44
N THR A 23 -8.44 22.52 21.26
CA THR A 23 -8.08 23.10 19.95
C THR A 23 -6.57 23.30 19.85
N SER A 24 -6.05 23.51 18.64
CA SER A 24 -4.63 23.74 18.38
C SER A 24 -4.40 24.56 17.13
N LYS A 25 -3.29 25.29 17.10
CA LYS A 25 -2.67 25.73 15.85
C LYS A 25 -1.75 24.66 15.27
N MET A 26 -1.58 24.65 13.96
CA MET A 26 -0.64 23.75 13.30
C MET A 26 0.79 24.05 13.74
N ARG A 27 1.54 23.00 14.07
CA ARG A 27 2.97 23.08 14.41
C ARG A 27 3.73 21.94 13.77
N THR A 28 5.00 22.19 13.44
CA THR A 28 5.88 21.17 12.90
C THR A 28 6.06 20.03 13.90
N MET A 29 5.78 18.80 13.46
CA MET A 29 5.91 17.64 14.32
C MET A 29 7.39 17.36 14.60
N PRO A 30 7.81 17.14 15.86
CA PRO A 30 9.21 16.90 16.17
C PRO A 30 9.77 15.74 15.33
N GLY A 31 10.92 15.94 14.69
CA GLY A 31 11.58 14.91 13.89
C GLY A 31 11.03 14.68 12.47
N LEU A 32 9.96 15.36 12.05
CA LEU A 32 9.43 15.33 10.68
C LEU A 32 9.26 16.75 10.13
N LYS A 33 9.20 16.90 8.80
CA LYS A 33 8.95 18.19 8.12
C LYS A 33 7.46 18.47 7.86
N ILE A 34 6.58 17.94 8.70
CA ILE A 34 5.13 18.00 8.49
C ILE A 34 4.49 18.78 9.64
N ASP A 35 3.65 19.75 9.29
CA ASP A 35 2.85 20.50 10.26
C ASP A 35 1.58 19.73 10.64
N THR A 36 1.19 19.82 11.91
CA THR A 36 0.02 19.11 12.44
C THR A 36 -0.64 19.85 13.59
N GLY A 37 -1.99 19.82 13.63
CA GLY A 37 -2.82 20.23 14.76
C GLY A 37 -3.22 19.07 15.69
N ILE A 38 -2.42 18.00 15.78
CA ILE A 38 -2.76 16.86 16.64
C ILE A 38 -2.56 17.16 18.14
N ASP A 39 -1.70 18.11 18.49
CA ASP A 39 -1.41 18.47 19.89
C ASP A 39 -2.39 19.51 20.46
N LYS A 40 -3.65 19.09 20.60
CA LYS A 40 -4.74 19.95 21.08
C LYS A 40 -4.62 20.30 22.56
N LYS A 41 -4.76 21.59 22.86
CA LYS A 41 -4.70 22.16 24.20
C LYS A 41 -6.11 22.36 24.75
N LEU A 42 -6.25 22.15 26.06
CA LEU A 42 -7.50 22.37 26.77
C LEU A 42 -7.93 23.83 26.61
N ARG A 43 -9.21 24.03 26.34
CA ARG A 43 -9.85 25.33 26.23
C ARG A 43 -10.85 25.54 27.36
N SER A 44 -10.98 26.80 27.76
CA SER A 44 -11.90 27.25 28.82
C SER A 44 -12.89 28.26 28.27
N GLY A 45 -14.11 28.28 28.81
CA GLY A 45 -15.16 29.20 28.37
C GLY A 45 -15.90 28.69 27.12
N ARG A 46 -16.77 29.55 26.59
CA ARG A 46 -17.55 29.28 25.38
C ARG A 46 -16.70 29.47 24.14
N ILE A 47 -16.81 28.53 23.21
CA ILE A 47 -16.03 28.44 21.99
C ILE A 47 -16.99 28.46 20.81
N PRO A 48 -16.84 29.39 19.85
CA PRO A 48 -17.65 29.38 18.63
C PRO A 48 -17.44 28.10 17.82
N VAL A 49 -18.53 27.59 17.25
CA VAL A 49 -18.57 26.46 16.33
C VAL A 49 -19.00 26.95 14.98
N SER A 50 -18.20 26.68 13.95
CA SER A 50 -18.50 26.98 12.55
C SER A 50 -18.67 25.70 11.73
N PHE A 51 -19.17 25.80 10.49
CA PHE A 51 -19.27 24.67 9.55
C PHE A 51 -17.94 23.94 9.27
N ILE A 52 -16.81 24.58 9.54
CA ILE A 52 -15.47 24.03 9.32
C ILE A 52 -14.76 23.61 10.60
N GLY A 53 -15.35 23.82 11.77
CA GLY A 53 -14.81 23.38 13.07
C GLY A 53 -14.91 24.41 14.18
N LEU A 54 -14.19 24.15 15.27
CA LEU A 54 -14.10 25.03 16.43
C LEU A 54 -13.18 26.22 16.17
N ASP A 55 -13.52 27.37 16.73
CA ASP A 55 -12.65 28.54 16.69
C ASP A 55 -11.26 28.24 17.28
N GLU A 56 -10.24 28.83 16.68
CA GLU A 56 -8.82 28.58 16.97
C GLU A 56 -8.36 27.11 16.83
N ASP A 57 -9.10 26.25 16.12
CA ASP A 57 -8.62 24.93 15.72
C ASP A 57 -8.20 24.89 14.24
N GLU A 58 -6.91 24.71 14.00
CA GLU A 58 -6.33 24.60 12.67
C GLU A 58 -6.13 23.13 12.29
N HIS A 59 -6.54 22.82 11.07
CA HIS A 59 -6.39 21.50 10.48
C HIS A 59 -5.74 21.59 9.10
N ASP A 60 -5.02 20.53 8.74
CA ASP A 60 -4.60 20.30 7.37
C ASP A 60 -5.84 20.03 6.50
N LEU A 61 -6.22 21.01 5.66
CA LEU A 61 -7.43 20.95 4.84
C LEU A 61 -7.34 19.93 3.69
N VAL A 62 -6.15 19.45 3.33
CA VAL A 62 -5.98 18.50 2.22
C VAL A 62 -6.39 17.10 2.66
N PHE A 63 -6.08 16.70 3.90
CA PHE A 63 -6.30 15.33 4.38
C PHE A 63 -7.14 15.23 5.67
N HIS A 64 -7.19 16.29 6.49
CA HIS A 64 -7.70 16.25 7.86
C HIS A 64 -8.64 17.40 8.23
N GLY A 65 -9.30 18.00 7.24
CA GLY A 65 -10.29 19.07 7.44
C GLY A 65 -11.49 18.94 6.51
N GLY A 66 -12.27 20.03 6.44
CA GLY A 66 -13.49 20.11 5.66
C GLY A 66 -14.75 19.80 6.48
N PRO A 67 -15.95 20.03 5.90
CA PRO A 67 -17.20 19.97 6.64
C PRO A 67 -17.46 18.61 7.30
N ASP A 68 -17.06 17.51 6.67
CA ASP A 68 -17.20 16.15 7.22
C ASP A 68 -16.26 15.84 8.39
N LYS A 69 -15.28 16.69 8.69
CA LYS A 69 -14.26 16.47 9.73
C LYS A 69 -14.15 17.64 10.71
N ALA A 70 -15.23 18.43 10.84
CA ALA A 70 -15.24 19.68 11.60
C ALA A 70 -14.89 19.50 13.08
N ILE A 71 -15.38 18.44 13.74
CA ILE A 71 -15.12 18.18 15.16
C ILE A 71 -14.77 16.71 15.37
N HIS A 72 -13.63 16.41 15.98
CA HIS A 72 -13.20 15.05 16.35
C HIS A 72 -13.65 14.70 17.77
N GLY A 73 -14.49 13.67 17.92
CA GLY A 73 -14.89 13.10 19.21
C GLY A 73 -14.08 11.86 19.58
N TYR A 74 -13.74 11.72 20.87
CA TYR A 74 -13.09 10.51 21.39
C TYR A 74 -13.56 10.18 22.80
N CYS A 75 -13.71 8.88 23.08
CA CYS A 75 -14.15 8.37 24.37
C CYS A 75 -12.94 8.19 25.31
N CYS A 76 -12.90 8.91 26.43
CA CYS A 76 -11.77 8.87 27.35
C CYS A 76 -11.65 7.56 28.15
N THR A 77 -12.69 6.72 28.17
CA THR A 77 -12.66 5.41 28.83
C THR A 77 -11.74 4.41 28.12
N HIS A 78 -11.31 4.71 26.89
CA HIS A 78 -10.30 3.92 26.18
C HIS A 78 -8.89 4.11 26.74
N TYR A 79 -8.57 5.28 27.34
CA TYR A 79 -7.20 5.59 27.77
C TYR A 79 -6.63 4.62 28.81
N PRO A 80 -7.34 4.22 29.89
CA PRO A 80 -6.84 3.22 30.84
C PRO A 80 -6.50 1.88 30.18
N THR A 81 -7.30 1.45 29.20
CA THR A 81 -7.04 0.20 28.46
C THR A 81 -5.79 0.33 27.60
N TRP A 82 -5.59 1.46 26.91
CA TRP A 82 -4.35 1.72 26.18
C TRP A 82 -3.11 1.77 27.09
N GLN A 83 -3.22 2.38 28.26
CA GLN A 83 -2.15 2.41 29.27
C GLN A 83 -1.76 0.99 29.72
N LYS A 84 -2.74 0.09 29.86
CA LYS A 84 -2.50 -1.31 30.24
C LYS A 84 -1.90 -2.12 29.09
N GLU A 85 -2.33 -1.89 27.86
CA GLU A 85 -1.83 -2.61 26.67
C GLU A 85 -0.42 -2.16 26.26
N PHE A 86 -0.08 -0.89 26.49
CA PHE A 86 1.20 -0.28 26.13
C PHE A 86 1.82 0.45 27.33
N PRO A 87 2.26 -0.30 28.37
CA PRO A 87 2.75 0.28 29.62
C PRO A 87 3.96 1.21 29.43
N GLU A 88 4.80 0.96 28.43
CA GLU A 88 5.95 1.79 28.06
C GLU A 88 5.56 3.19 27.55
N ALA A 89 4.33 3.33 27.05
CA ALA A 89 3.77 4.58 26.55
C ALA A 89 2.62 5.11 27.43
N ALA A 90 2.36 4.50 28.59
CA ALA A 90 1.20 4.81 29.44
C ALA A 90 1.06 6.32 29.75
N ALA A 91 2.16 7.01 30.05
CA ALA A 91 2.15 8.46 30.34
C ALA A 91 1.65 9.31 29.17
N ARG A 92 1.72 8.81 27.93
CA ARG A 92 1.28 9.50 26.70
C ARG A 92 -0.21 9.27 26.41
N PHE A 93 -0.81 8.23 26.98
CA PHE A 93 -2.25 7.95 26.87
C PHE A 93 -3.03 8.76 27.89
N ASN A 94 -3.26 10.03 27.57
CA ASN A 94 -4.07 10.97 28.34
C ASN A 94 -5.02 11.73 27.40
N ARG A 95 -6.05 12.38 27.97
CA ARG A 95 -7.05 13.15 27.21
C ARG A 95 -6.39 14.21 26.31
N GLY A 96 -6.82 14.27 25.05
CA GLY A 96 -6.16 14.98 23.96
C GLY A 96 -5.06 14.17 23.26
N GLY A 97 -4.81 12.93 23.68
CA GLY A 97 -3.78 12.06 23.12
C GLY A 97 -4.07 11.69 21.67
N PHE A 98 -5.33 11.54 21.29
CA PHE A 98 -5.74 11.19 19.93
C PHE A 98 -5.98 12.41 19.04
N GLY A 99 -5.79 13.62 19.57
CA GLY A 99 -6.06 14.89 18.89
C GLY A 99 -7.55 15.19 18.81
N GLU A 100 -8.33 14.72 19.78
CA GLU A 100 -9.77 14.95 19.88
C GLU A 100 -10.09 16.38 20.30
N ASN A 101 -11.15 16.91 19.70
CA ASN A 101 -11.76 18.17 20.08
C ASN A 101 -12.68 17.97 21.29
N PHE A 102 -13.57 16.98 21.20
CA PHE A 102 -14.53 16.65 22.25
C PHE A 102 -14.11 15.38 22.96
N VAL A 103 -13.90 15.52 24.27
CA VAL A 103 -13.68 14.38 25.15
C VAL A 103 -15.02 13.98 25.78
N THR A 104 -15.40 12.73 25.57
CA THR A 104 -16.64 12.12 26.11
C THR A 104 -16.30 10.92 26.99
N GLU A 105 -17.26 10.40 27.75
CA GLU A 105 -17.04 9.25 28.65
C GLU A 105 -17.89 8.03 28.27
N ARG A 106 -19.11 8.24 27.75
CA ARG A 106 -20.08 7.18 27.47
C ARG A 106 -20.30 6.96 25.98
N MET A 107 -20.37 8.04 25.21
CA MET A 107 -20.39 7.97 23.76
C MET A 107 -19.08 7.35 23.28
N ASN A 108 -19.17 6.28 22.51
CA ASN A 108 -18.04 5.56 21.96
C ASN A 108 -18.43 4.85 20.65
N GLU A 109 -17.47 4.22 20.01
CA GLU A 109 -17.64 3.63 18.68
C GLU A 109 -18.68 2.51 18.62
N ARG A 110 -19.01 1.91 19.77
CA ARG A 110 -19.95 0.78 19.89
C ARG A 110 -21.40 1.22 20.03
N ASN A 111 -21.65 2.47 20.41
CA ASN A 111 -23.00 2.98 20.67
C ASN A 111 -23.35 4.29 19.93
N VAL A 112 -22.38 4.91 19.26
CA VAL A 112 -22.57 6.01 18.31
C VAL A 112 -22.74 5.44 16.89
N CYS A 113 -23.76 5.89 16.17
CA CYS A 113 -24.05 5.47 14.80
C CYS A 113 -23.74 6.56 13.77
N ILE A 114 -23.36 6.14 12.58
CA ILE A 114 -23.19 7.03 11.44
C ILE A 114 -24.51 7.76 11.14
N GLY A 115 -24.44 9.07 10.91
CA GLY A 115 -25.62 9.91 10.67
C GLY A 115 -26.42 10.28 11.91
N ASP A 116 -26.06 9.84 13.11
CA ASP A 116 -26.66 10.33 14.36
C ASP A 116 -26.58 11.86 14.40
N ILE A 117 -27.70 12.52 14.70
CA ILE A 117 -27.76 13.96 14.95
C ILE A 117 -27.82 14.18 16.46
N VAL A 118 -26.93 15.01 16.98
CA VAL A 118 -26.86 15.36 18.39
C VAL A 118 -26.93 16.87 18.59
N SER A 119 -27.63 17.30 19.64
CA SER A 119 -27.58 18.68 20.13
C SER A 119 -26.51 18.80 21.20
N VAL A 120 -25.79 19.93 21.22
CA VAL A 120 -24.76 20.20 22.24
C VAL A 120 -25.03 21.53 22.92
N GLY A 121 -25.21 21.49 24.24
CA GLY A 121 -25.52 22.67 25.04
C GLY A 121 -26.88 23.30 24.70
N ASP A 122 -27.11 24.50 25.23
CA ASP A 122 -28.41 25.19 25.12
C ASP A 122 -28.48 26.14 23.91
N ASP A 123 -27.36 26.39 23.23
CA ASP A 123 -27.24 27.37 22.14
C ASP A 123 -27.71 26.83 20.77
N GLY A 124 -28.36 25.67 20.73
CA GLY A 124 -28.93 25.11 19.50
C GLY A 124 -27.90 24.53 18.52
N VAL A 125 -26.66 24.28 18.96
CA VAL A 125 -25.65 23.62 18.12
C VAL A 125 -26.12 22.21 17.77
N LEU A 126 -26.19 21.92 16.47
CA LEU A 126 -26.52 20.59 15.95
C LEU A 126 -25.33 20.02 15.21
N LEU A 127 -24.93 18.82 15.60
CA LEU A 127 -23.83 18.07 15.02
C LEU A 127 -24.35 16.76 14.43
N GLN A 128 -23.78 16.31 13.32
CA GLN A 128 -24.08 15.00 12.74
C GLN A 128 -22.83 14.15 12.63
N VAL A 129 -22.89 12.92 13.13
CA VAL A 129 -21.80 11.95 13.00
C VAL A 129 -21.57 11.63 11.53
N SER A 130 -20.39 11.94 11.03
CA SER A 130 -20.08 11.95 9.59
C SER A 130 -19.17 10.80 9.18
N LEU A 131 -18.16 10.46 9.98
CA LEU A 131 -17.09 9.53 9.61
C LEU A 131 -16.50 8.82 10.84
N PRO A 132 -16.10 7.54 10.74
CA PRO A 132 -15.09 6.99 11.62
C PRO A 132 -13.77 7.76 11.46
N ARG A 133 -13.05 8.03 12.55
CA ARG A 133 -11.73 8.63 12.44
C ARG A 133 -10.78 7.65 11.78
N GLN A 134 -10.14 8.07 10.68
CA GLN A 134 -9.10 7.27 10.04
C GLN A 134 -7.76 7.44 10.78
N PRO A 135 -7.13 6.34 11.23
CA PRO A 135 -5.83 6.43 11.89
C PRO A 135 -4.73 6.82 10.91
N CYS A 136 -3.82 7.66 11.38
CA CYS A 136 -2.69 8.16 10.59
C CYS A 136 -1.38 8.01 11.37
N PHE A 137 -0.25 8.01 10.66
CA PHE A 137 1.07 7.84 11.26
C PHE A 137 1.39 8.88 12.36
N LYS A 138 0.73 10.04 12.37
CA LYS A 138 0.89 11.08 13.40
C LYS A 138 0.61 10.53 14.81
N LEU A 139 -0.27 9.52 14.93
CA LEU A 139 -0.51 8.82 16.19
C LEU A 139 0.70 8.00 16.64
N ASN A 140 1.35 7.28 15.71
CA ASN A 140 2.57 6.51 16.01
C ASN A 140 3.59 7.43 16.66
N HIS A 141 3.85 8.59 16.02
CA HIS A 141 4.81 9.55 16.53
C HIS A 141 4.38 10.15 17.87
N ARG A 142 3.11 10.50 18.06
CA ARG A 142 2.62 11.06 19.32
C ARG A 142 2.77 10.11 20.50
N PHE A 143 2.47 8.83 20.29
CA PHE A 143 2.60 7.80 21.34
C PHE A 143 3.99 7.16 21.40
N GLN A 144 4.87 7.46 20.43
CA GLN A 144 6.19 6.83 20.27
C GLN A 144 6.10 5.30 20.16
N LEU A 145 5.05 4.82 19.48
CA LEU A 145 4.77 3.40 19.25
C LEU A 145 4.77 3.11 17.74
N LYS A 146 5.66 2.23 17.29
CA LYS A 146 5.74 1.83 15.87
C LYS A 146 4.46 1.11 15.48
N ASN A 147 3.95 1.38 14.28
CA ASN A 147 2.75 0.72 13.75
C ASN A 147 1.52 0.74 14.70
N PHE A 148 1.39 1.78 15.53
CA PHE A 148 0.30 1.90 16.49
C PHE A 148 -1.04 2.26 15.83
N ALA A 149 -1.02 3.11 14.82
CA ALA A 149 -2.18 3.60 14.09
C ALA A 149 -3.12 2.44 13.68
N PRO A 150 -2.62 1.33 13.08
CA PRO A 150 -3.43 0.15 12.82
C PRO A 150 -4.15 -0.48 14.01
N ASN A 151 -3.56 -0.44 15.22
CA ASN A 151 -4.18 -1.04 16.41
C ASN A 151 -5.47 -0.32 16.81
N THR A 152 -5.60 0.97 16.47
CA THR A 152 -6.78 1.77 16.83
C THR A 152 -8.01 1.33 16.05
N TYR A 153 -7.90 1.12 14.72
CA TYR A 153 -9.02 0.56 13.95
C TYR A 153 -9.23 -0.91 14.28
N LYS A 154 -8.17 -1.73 14.47
CA LYS A 154 -8.29 -3.16 14.82
C LYS A 154 -9.13 -3.39 16.08
N THR A 155 -9.05 -2.48 17.03
CA THR A 155 -9.78 -2.54 18.32
C THR A 155 -11.01 -1.61 18.36
N SER A 156 -11.29 -0.91 17.24
CA SER A 156 -12.37 0.07 17.10
C SER A 156 -12.38 1.12 18.22
N ARG A 157 -11.19 1.66 18.52
CA ARG A 157 -10.91 2.75 19.48
C ARG A 157 -10.26 3.93 18.75
N THR A 158 -10.92 4.41 17.71
CA THR A 158 -10.42 5.43 16.76
C THR A 158 -10.89 6.84 17.06
N GLY A 159 -12.06 7.00 17.68
CA GLY A 159 -12.87 8.19 17.61
C GLY A 159 -13.70 8.27 16.33
N TRP A 160 -14.42 9.37 16.20
CA TRP A 160 -15.28 9.70 15.05
C TRP A 160 -15.32 11.21 14.82
N TYR A 161 -15.78 11.61 13.65
CA TYR A 161 -15.99 13.02 13.31
C TYR A 161 -17.47 13.38 13.34
N TYR A 162 -17.70 14.66 13.64
CA TYR A 162 -18.95 15.35 13.38
C TYR A 162 -18.78 16.36 12.26
N ARG A 163 -19.82 16.50 11.45
CA ARG A 163 -20.09 17.73 10.69
C ARG A 163 -21.05 18.63 11.46
N VAL A 164 -20.98 19.93 11.23
CA VAL A 164 -21.85 20.91 11.90
C VAL A 164 -23.06 21.17 11.01
N LEU A 165 -24.27 21.02 11.56
CA LEU A 165 -25.54 21.33 10.88
C LEU A 165 -26.09 22.70 11.29
N HIS A 166 -25.85 23.11 12.53
CA HIS A 166 -26.21 24.42 13.04
C HIS A 166 -25.08 24.97 13.91
N GLU A 167 -24.57 26.15 13.55
CA GLU A 167 -23.50 26.86 14.26
C GLU A 167 -23.97 27.41 15.62
N GLY A 168 -23.04 27.80 16.48
CA GLY A 168 -23.36 28.32 17.82
C GLY A 168 -22.12 28.36 18.72
N THR A 169 -22.31 28.24 20.04
CA THR A 169 -21.18 28.12 20.98
C THR A 169 -21.30 26.88 21.85
N VAL A 170 -20.15 26.33 22.24
CA VAL A 170 -20.03 25.16 23.11
C VAL A 170 -18.99 25.41 24.20
N GLN A 171 -19.13 24.74 25.33
CA GLN A 171 -18.16 24.73 26.43
C GLN A 171 -18.08 23.36 27.10
N ALA A 172 -17.01 23.13 27.85
CA ALA A 172 -16.93 21.95 28.71
C ALA A 172 -18.06 21.97 29.76
N GLY A 173 -18.70 20.82 29.97
CA GLY A 173 -19.88 20.67 30.83
C GLY A 173 -21.22 20.66 30.09
N ASP A 174 -21.24 21.05 28.80
CA ASP A 174 -22.46 21.01 28.00
C ASP A 174 -22.95 19.56 27.79
N GLU A 175 -24.27 19.35 27.91
CA GLU A 175 -24.90 18.07 27.60
C GLU A 175 -24.87 17.84 26.07
N ILE A 176 -24.47 16.64 25.67
CA ILE A 176 -24.68 16.12 24.32
C ILE A 176 -25.90 15.22 24.37
N ARG A 177 -26.92 15.49 23.54
CA ARG A 177 -28.15 14.70 23.50
C ARG A 177 -28.43 14.21 22.08
N LEU A 178 -28.74 12.93 21.95
CA LEU A 178 -29.20 12.34 20.70
C LEU A 178 -30.56 12.93 20.32
N VAL A 179 -30.63 13.54 19.14
CA VAL A 179 -31.83 14.13 18.55
C VAL A 179 -32.47 13.16 17.56
N GLU A 180 -31.65 12.57 16.69
CA GLU A 180 -32.11 11.63 15.68
C GLU A 180 -31.09 10.51 15.45
N ARG A 181 -31.59 9.28 15.32
CA ARG A 181 -30.81 8.11 14.89
C ARG A 181 -31.47 7.42 13.72
N LYS A 182 -31.01 7.76 12.52
CA LYS A 182 -31.53 7.19 11.26
C LYS A 182 -31.04 5.78 10.99
N TRP A 183 -29.79 5.47 11.37
CA TRP A 183 -29.10 4.22 11.01
C TRP A 183 -28.66 3.40 12.24
N PRO A 184 -29.60 2.87 13.05
CA PRO A 184 -29.27 2.22 14.34
C PRO A 184 -28.40 0.96 14.22
N LYS A 185 -28.35 0.33 13.04
CA LYS A 185 -27.48 -0.82 12.76
C LYS A 185 -26.01 -0.40 12.60
N TRP A 186 -25.74 0.83 12.17
CA TRP A 186 -24.44 1.26 11.69
C TRP A 186 -23.67 2.05 12.74
N THR A 187 -23.30 1.37 13.82
CA THR A 187 -22.35 1.89 14.80
C THR A 187 -21.00 2.17 14.13
N ILE A 188 -20.22 3.10 14.68
CA ILE A 188 -18.88 3.41 14.16
C ILE A 188 -17.98 2.17 14.15
N GLU A 189 -18.07 1.30 15.15
CA GLU A 189 -17.37 0.00 15.19
C GLU A 189 -17.78 -0.89 14.01
N ARG A 190 -19.09 -0.99 13.73
CA ARG A 190 -19.59 -1.81 12.63
C ARG A 190 -19.22 -1.25 11.27
N VAL A 191 -19.23 0.07 11.08
CA VAL A 191 -18.72 0.69 9.85
C VAL A 191 -17.24 0.36 9.66
N GLN A 192 -16.43 0.45 10.72
CA GLN A 192 -15.00 0.12 10.68
C GLN A 192 -14.72 -1.36 10.39
N GLU A 193 -15.59 -2.28 10.83
CA GLU A 193 -15.49 -3.71 10.50
C GLU A 193 -15.40 -3.91 8.99
N TYR A 194 -16.31 -3.30 8.24
CA TYR A 194 -16.35 -3.44 6.78
C TYR A 194 -15.41 -2.48 6.06
N LEU A 195 -15.06 -1.36 6.68
CA LEU A 195 -14.07 -0.45 6.12
C LEU A 195 -12.66 -1.06 6.12
N HIS A 196 -12.27 -1.75 7.19
CA HIS A 196 -10.89 -2.18 7.42
C HIS A 196 -10.67 -3.69 7.44
N ARG A 197 -11.60 -4.48 7.99
CA ARG A 197 -11.39 -5.92 8.27
C ARG A 197 -12.08 -6.84 7.26
N LYS A 198 -13.35 -6.57 6.93
CA LYS A 198 -14.19 -7.38 6.02
C LYS A 198 -14.50 -6.63 4.72
N GLN A 199 -13.44 -6.24 4.01
CA GLN A 199 -13.56 -5.37 2.83
C GLN A 199 -14.24 -6.05 1.63
N ASP A 200 -14.25 -7.38 1.59
CA ASP A 200 -14.80 -8.17 0.48
C ASP A 200 -16.29 -8.56 0.67
N ASP A 201 -16.94 -8.11 1.75
CA ASP A 201 -18.35 -8.39 2.01
C ASP A 201 -19.26 -7.55 1.10
N ALA A 202 -19.72 -8.15 0.00
CA ALA A 202 -20.49 -7.47 -1.04
C ALA A 202 -21.78 -6.83 -0.50
N ALA A 203 -22.57 -7.58 0.26
CA ALA A 203 -23.85 -7.11 0.79
C ALA A 203 -23.67 -5.90 1.71
N MET A 204 -22.66 -5.95 2.59
CA MET A 204 -22.41 -4.87 3.53
C MET A 204 -21.81 -3.65 2.82
N ASN A 205 -20.97 -3.84 1.80
CA ASN A 205 -20.48 -2.75 0.97
C ASN A 205 -21.63 -2.02 0.25
N GLU A 206 -22.64 -2.74 -0.27
CA GLU A 206 -23.82 -2.13 -0.90
C GLU A 206 -24.68 -1.33 0.08
N GLU A 207 -24.97 -1.90 1.26
CA GLU A 207 -25.73 -1.17 2.29
C GLU A 207 -25.00 0.10 2.74
N LEU A 208 -23.68 0.03 2.97
CA LEU A 208 -22.88 1.17 3.45
C LEU A 208 -22.68 2.24 2.38
N ALA A 209 -22.56 1.86 1.10
CA ALA A 209 -22.52 2.81 -0.01
C ALA A 209 -23.81 3.64 -0.12
N ALA A 210 -24.95 3.11 0.31
CA ALA A 210 -26.25 3.79 0.27
C ALA A 210 -26.50 4.74 1.46
N VAL A 211 -25.60 4.81 2.45
CA VAL A 211 -25.75 5.70 3.61
C VAL A 211 -25.39 7.14 3.22
N ALA A 212 -26.42 7.94 2.88
CA ALA A 212 -26.26 9.31 2.40
C ALA A 212 -25.55 10.24 3.40
N GLU A 213 -25.72 10.00 4.70
CA GLU A 213 -25.11 10.77 5.78
C GLU A 213 -23.64 10.40 6.04
N MET A 214 -23.13 9.32 5.45
CA MET A 214 -21.71 8.99 5.55
C MET A 214 -20.88 9.98 4.74
N GLY A 215 -19.82 10.50 5.35
CA GLY A 215 -18.90 11.42 4.69
C GLY A 215 -18.22 10.78 3.46
N ASP A 216 -17.86 11.65 2.53
CA ASP A 216 -17.49 11.27 1.17
C ASP A 216 -16.34 10.27 1.10
N GLU A 217 -15.34 10.44 1.97
CA GLU A 217 -14.15 9.58 2.01
C GLU A 217 -14.50 8.10 2.23
N SER A 218 -15.32 7.81 3.25
CA SER A 218 -15.71 6.43 3.57
C SER A 218 -16.76 5.91 2.60
N ARG A 219 -17.75 6.73 2.22
CA ARG A 219 -18.80 6.31 1.28
C ARG A 219 -18.22 5.93 -0.08
N LYS A 220 -17.33 6.76 -0.64
CA LYS A 220 -16.67 6.48 -1.94
C LYS A 220 -15.80 5.24 -1.90
N ALA A 221 -15.23 4.89 -0.73
CA ALA A 221 -14.49 3.63 -0.59
C ALA A 221 -15.42 2.41 -0.76
N PHE A 222 -16.63 2.47 -0.20
CA PHE A 222 -17.65 1.43 -0.38
C PHE A 222 -18.20 1.40 -1.81
N GLU A 223 -18.54 2.55 -2.40
CA GLU A 223 -19.01 2.68 -3.79
C GLU A 223 -18.01 2.03 -4.77
N LYS A 224 -16.72 2.37 -4.66
CA LYS A 224 -15.66 1.78 -5.50
C LYS A 224 -15.55 0.26 -5.34
N ARG A 225 -15.77 -0.28 -4.14
CA ARG A 225 -15.77 -1.73 -3.90
C ARG A 225 -16.97 -2.40 -4.55
N VAL A 226 -18.16 -1.80 -4.46
CA VAL A 226 -19.38 -2.28 -5.12
C VAL A 226 -19.20 -2.27 -6.64
N GLU A 227 -18.70 -1.18 -7.21
CA GLU A 227 -18.40 -1.09 -8.64
C GLU A 227 -17.42 -2.17 -9.10
N LYS A 228 -16.34 -2.38 -8.34
CA LYS A 228 -15.33 -3.41 -8.61
C LYS A 228 -15.93 -4.82 -8.56
N LEU A 229 -16.80 -5.10 -7.60
CA LEU A 229 -17.46 -6.39 -7.47
C LEU A 229 -18.43 -6.64 -8.63
N LYS A 230 -19.26 -5.66 -8.99
CA LYS A 230 -20.16 -5.74 -10.16
C LYS A 230 -19.38 -5.96 -11.46
N ALA A 231 -18.26 -5.24 -11.63
CA ALA A 231 -17.37 -5.45 -12.76
C ALA A 231 -16.74 -6.86 -12.77
N LYS A 232 -16.39 -7.40 -11.59
CA LYS A 232 -15.85 -8.76 -11.45
C LYS A 232 -16.91 -9.83 -11.76
N GLU A 233 -18.14 -9.69 -11.27
CA GLU A 233 -19.24 -10.62 -11.53
C GLU A 233 -19.63 -10.64 -13.01
N LYS A 234 -19.68 -9.47 -13.66
CA LYS A 234 -19.86 -9.36 -15.12
C LYS A 234 -18.78 -10.11 -15.90
N ARG A 235 -17.56 -10.19 -15.36
CA ARG A 235 -16.40 -10.89 -15.96
C ARG A 235 -16.34 -12.37 -15.59
N ALA A 236 -16.93 -12.81 -14.47
CA ALA A 236 -16.87 -14.19 -13.98
C ALA A 236 -17.70 -15.18 -14.81
N GLY A 237 -18.59 -14.71 -15.68
CA GLY A 237 -19.30 -15.53 -16.67
C GLY A 237 -18.48 -15.88 -17.91
N GLU A 238 -17.29 -15.30 -18.07
CA GLU A 238 -16.34 -15.62 -19.14
C GLU A 238 -15.19 -16.43 -18.52
N GLU A 239 -14.92 -17.66 -18.98
CA GLU A 239 -13.69 -18.37 -18.63
C GLU A 239 -12.51 -17.43 -18.90
N ALA A 240 -11.80 -17.02 -17.84
CA ALA A 240 -10.87 -15.90 -17.89
C ALA A 240 -9.55 -16.29 -18.58
N LYS A 241 -9.61 -16.47 -19.91
CA LYS A 241 -8.44 -16.44 -20.78
C LYS A 241 -7.79 -15.06 -20.65
N GLU A 242 -6.47 -15.03 -20.54
CA GLU A 242 -5.71 -13.78 -20.48
C GLU A 242 -6.03 -12.91 -21.72
N LYS A 243 -6.66 -11.75 -21.50
CA LYS A 243 -6.98 -10.80 -22.57
C LYS A 243 -5.73 -10.00 -22.91
N TRP A 244 -5.14 -10.31 -24.05
CA TRP A 244 -4.06 -9.54 -24.66
C TRP A 244 -4.64 -8.36 -25.44
N ARG A 245 -4.10 -7.17 -25.21
CA ARG A 245 -4.49 -5.93 -25.87
C ARG A 245 -3.34 -5.40 -26.72
N ASP A 246 -3.67 -4.86 -27.89
CA ASP A 246 -2.68 -4.27 -28.78
C ASP A 246 -2.34 -2.84 -28.32
N PHE A 247 -1.06 -2.59 -28.10
CA PHE A 247 -0.51 -1.27 -27.78
C PHE A 247 0.54 -0.89 -28.81
N LYS A 248 0.45 0.35 -29.29
CA LYS A 248 1.42 0.95 -30.20
C LYS A 248 2.55 1.60 -29.41
N ILE A 249 3.79 1.39 -29.83
CA ILE A 249 4.93 2.18 -29.37
C ILE A 249 4.79 3.58 -29.98
N VAL A 250 4.42 4.56 -29.18
CA VAL A 250 4.26 5.95 -29.65
C VAL A 250 5.50 6.78 -29.41
N GLU A 251 6.39 6.35 -28.52
CA GLU A 251 7.68 6.99 -28.28
C GLU A 251 8.71 5.94 -27.84
N LYS A 252 9.95 6.07 -28.35
CA LYS A 252 11.13 5.32 -27.85
C LYS A 252 12.27 6.30 -27.59
N LYS A 253 12.68 6.43 -26.33
CA LYS A 253 13.75 7.35 -25.92
C LYS A 253 14.91 6.60 -25.26
N VAL A 254 16.13 6.86 -25.71
CA VAL A 254 17.34 6.38 -25.02
C VAL A 254 17.51 7.21 -23.75
N GLN A 255 17.48 6.54 -22.59
CA GLN A 255 17.64 7.17 -21.27
C GLN A 255 19.10 7.12 -20.81
N THR A 256 19.78 6.01 -21.06
CA THR A 256 21.20 5.76 -20.79
C THR A 256 21.75 4.81 -21.87
N PRO A 257 23.07 4.56 -21.95
CA PRO A 257 23.62 3.58 -22.89
C PRO A 257 23.01 2.17 -22.75
N ARG A 258 22.46 1.84 -21.58
CA ARG A 258 21.85 0.53 -21.29
C ARG A 258 20.36 0.59 -21.01
N VAL A 259 19.70 1.75 -21.04
CA VAL A 259 18.27 1.87 -20.71
C VAL A 259 17.56 2.67 -21.79
N SER A 260 16.46 2.13 -22.29
CA SER A 260 15.53 2.83 -23.16
C SER A 260 14.16 2.89 -22.49
N SER A 261 13.46 4.01 -22.63
CA SER A 261 12.04 4.13 -22.26
C SER A 261 11.14 4.00 -23.49
N PHE A 262 9.93 3.49 -23.25
CA PHE A 262 8.93 3.25 -24.27
C PHE A 262 7.58 3.77 -23.77
N ILE A 263 6.93 4.63 -24.54
CA ILE A 263 5.52 4.98 -24.29
C ILE A 263 4.66 4.07 -25.15
N LEU A 264 3.79 3.32 -24.48
CA LEU A 264 2.82 2.42 -25.09
C LEU A 264 1.42 3.03 -25.00
N GLU A 265 0.71 3.08 -26.12
CA GLU A 265 -0.67 3.58 -26.19
C GLU A 265 -1.59 2.52 -26.78
N ALA A 266 -2.72 2.26 -26.12
CA ALA A 266 -3.66 1.25 -26.54
C ALA A 266 -4.22 1.59 -27.93
N VAL A 267 -4.10 0.68 -28.89
CA VAL A 267 -4.68 0.84 -30.24
C VAL A 267 -6.20 0.99 -30.15
N ARG A 268 -6.81 0.29 -29.18
CA ARG A 268 -8.21 0.46 -28.78
C ARG A 268 -8.27 0.72 -27.28
N PRO A 269 -8.58 1.96 -26.86
CA PRO A 269 -8.80 2.28 -25.46
C PRO A 269 -9.92 1.41 -24.87
N ASP A 270 -9.69 0.93 -23.66
CA ASP A 270 -10.72 0.26 -22.86
C ASP A 270 -11.34 1.30 -21.93
N PRO A 271 -12.61 1.69 -22.14
CA PRO A 271 -13.28 2.69 -21.31
C PRO A 271 -13.54 2.17 -19.88
N GLU A 272 -13.54 0.85 -19.67
CA GLU A 272 -13.73 0.25 -18.34
C GLU A 272 -12.40 0.08 -17.57
N ALA A 273 -11.24 0.41 -18.16
CA ALA A 273 -9.95 0.18 -17.53
C ALA A 273 -9.62 1.15 -16.38
N GLY A 274 -10.43 2.21 -16.20
CA GLY A 274 -10.22 3.26 -15.20
C GLY A 274 -9.18 4.30 -15.61
N GLU A 275 -9.00 5.33 -14.78
CA GLU A 275 -8.14 6.48 -15.11
C GLU A 275 -6.73 6.39 -14.51
N MET A 276 -6.52 5.57 -13.49
CA MET A 276 -5.26 5.50 -12.74
C MET A 276 -4.76 4.07 -12.63
N LEU A 277 -3.45 3.90 -12.79
CA LEU A 277 -2.75 2.66 -12.46
C LEU A 277 -2.42 2.62 -10.96
N GLN A 278 -2.36 1.42 -10.40
CA GLN A 278 -1.88 1.24 -9.04
C GLN A 278 -0.35 1.46 -8.99
N LEU A 279 0.16 1.94 -7.86
CA LEU A 279 1.62 2.10 -7.68
C LEU A 279 2.32 0.75 -7.73
N GLY A 280 3.54 0.73 -8.26
CA GLY A 280 4.30 -0.51 -8.48
C GLY A 280 3.60 -1.49 -9.43
N SER A 281 2.85 -0.97 -10.42
CA SER A 281 2.24 -1.84 -11.44
C SER A 281 3.28 -2.32 -12.46
N HIS A 282 3.11 -3.53 -12.97
CA HIS A 282 3.91 -4.11 -14.06
C HIS A 282 3.01 -4.51 -15.23
N ALA A 283 3.52 -4.31 -16.45
CA ALA A 283 2.88 -4.79 -17.67
C ALA A 283 3.61 -6.04 -18.19
N ARG A 284 2.86 -7.11 -18.48
CA ARG A 284 3.35 -8.24 -19.29
C ARG A 284 3.28 -7.89 -20.77
N LEU A 285 4.41 -7.99 -21.45
CA LEU A 285 4.53 -7.85 -22.89
C LEU A 285 4.74 -9.21 -23.54
N LYS A 286 3.95 -9.50 -24.57
CA LYS A 286 4.25 -10.58 -25.52
C LYS A 286 4.94 -9.97 -26.73
N LEU A 287 6.21 -10.30 -26.87
CA LEU A 287 7.08 -9.79 -27.92
C LEU A 287 6.91 -10.63 -29.19
N PRO A 288 7.10 -10.06 -30.40
CA PRO A 288 6.99 -10.80 -31.66
C PRO A 288 7.94 -11.99 -31.82
N ASN A 289 9.02 -12.05 -31.04
CA ASN A 289 9.90 -13.22 -30.97
C ASN A 289 9.35 -14.36 -30.08
N GLY A 290 8.10 -14.26 -29.61
CA GLY A 290 7.42 -15.25 -28.77
C GLY A 290 7.73 -15.13 -27.28
N LEU A 291 8.64 -14.24 -26.88
CA LEU A 291 9.01 -14.07 -25.48
C LEU A 291 7.96 -13.26 -24.71
N LEU A 292 7.73 -13.65 -23.46
CA LEU A 292 6.92 -12.94 -22.50
C LEU A 292 7.82 -12.23 -21.49
N ARG A 293 7.65 -10.92 -21.28
CA ARG A 293 8.48 -10.15 -20.33
C ARG A 293 7.63 -9.17 -19.55
N SER A 294 7.88 -9.09 -18.24
CA SER A 294 7.22 -8.15 -17.34
C SER A 294 8.12 -6.94 -17.11
N TYR A 295 7.56 -5.74 -17.22
CA TYR A 295 8.26 -4.49 -16.99
C TYR A 295 7.45 -3.58 -16.09
N SER A 296 8.10 -2.93 -15.13
CA SER A 296 7.46 -1.96 -14.25
C SER A 296 7.03 -0.73 -15.02
N ILE A 297 5.82 -0.28 -14.72
CA ILE A 297 5.22 0.90 -15.30
C ILE A 297 5.72 2.11 -14.52
N VAL A 298 6.43 2.99 -15.22
CA VAL A 298 7.09 4.17 -14.66
C VAL A 298 6.09 5.31 -14.46
N SER A 299 5.09 5.44 -15.34
CA SER A 299 4.04 6.46 -15.28
C SER A 299 2.89 6.11 -16.23
N GLY A 300 1.73 6.77 -16.06
CA GLY A 300 0.62 6.76 -17.02
C GLY A 300 -0.68 6.12 -16.52
N THR A 301 -1.53 5.75 -17.48
CA THR A 301 -2.87 5.20 -17.29
C THR A 301 -2.98 3.79 -17.88
N PRO A 302 -4.06 3.05 -17.60
CA PRO A 302 -4.30 1.72 -18.19
C PRO A 302 -4.39 1.70 -19.73
N ASN A 303 -4.56 2.86 -20.37
CA ASN A 303 -4.62 3.01 -21.83
C ASN A 303 -3.37 3.67 -22.43
N ARG A 304 -2.51 4.28 -21.63
CA ARG A 304 -1.26 4.90 -22.09
C ARG A 304 -0.24 4.98 -20.98
N PHE A 305 0.87 4.25 -21.09
CA PHE A 305 1.85 4.16 -20.01
C PHE A 305 3.30 4.09 -20.51
N GLU A 306 4.22 4.42 -19.62
CA GLU A 306 5.66 4.44 -19.88
C GLU A 306 6.36 3.26 -19.19
N LEU A 307 7.24 2.59 -19.93
CA LEU A 307 8.13 1.54 -19.42
C LEU A 307 9.58 2.01 -19.48
N GLY A 308 10.40 1.56 -18.53
CA GLY A 308 11.86 1.67 -18.60
C GLY A 308 12.49 0.28 -18.67
N VAL A 309 13.27 0.03 -19.73
CA VAL A 309 13.80 -1.31 -20.02
C VAL A 309 15.32 -1.26 -20.08
N ALA A 310 15.99 -1.99 -19.19
CA ALA A 310 17.43 -2.20 -19.26
C ALA A 310 17.79 -3.27 -20.30
N LEU A 311 18.87 -3.02 -21.04
CA LEU A 311 19.53 -4.01 -21.89
C LEU A 311 20.37 -4.94 -21.01
N GLU A 312 19.93 -6.19 -20.93
CA GLU A 312 20.65 -7.23 -20.19
C GLU A 312 21.83 -7.74 -21.04
N SER A 313 22.95 -8.07 -20.39
CA SER A 313 24.13 -8.61 -21.06
C SER A 313 24.70 -9.78 -20.24
N PRO A 314 24.62 -11.03 -20.74
CA PRO A 314 23.94 -11.44 -21.98
C PRO A 314 22.40 -11.38 -21.86
N SER A 315 21.71 -11.01 -22.94
CA SER A 315 20.23 -10.97 -22.99
C SER A 315 19.66 -12.32 -23.42
N ARG A 316 18.58 -12.76 -22.78
CA ARG A 316 17.72 -13.87 -23.26
C ARG A 316 16.80 -13.48 -24.42
N GLY A 317 17.15 -12.45 -25.18
CA GLY A 317 16.43 -11.96 -26.37
C GLY A 317 15.35 -10.90 -26.13
N GLY A 318 14.73 -10.84 -24.94
CA GLY A 318 13.62 -9.91 -24.68
C GLY A 318 14.05 -8.43 -24.66
N SER A 319 14.98 -8.09 -23.78
CA SER A 319 15.53 -6.74 -23.69
C SER A 319 16.30 -6.33 -24.96
N ALA A 320 17.04 -7.27 -25.56
CA ALA A 320 17.71 -7.04 -26.84
C ALA A 320 16.73 -6.71 -27.98
N TYR A 321 15.58 -7.39 -28.06
CA TYR A 321 14.55 -7.10 -29.04
C TYR A 321 14.01 -5.66 -28.89
N LEU A 322 13.67 -5.25 -27.67
CA LEU A 322 13.15 -3.90 -27.42
C LEU A 322 14.19 -2.82 -27.75
N HIS A 323 15.46 -3.05 -27.43
CA HIS A 323 16.53 -2.10 -27.71
C HIS A 323 16.91 -2.04 -29.19
N HIS A 324 17.10 -3.17 -29.86
CA HIS A 324 17.70 -3.22 -31.20
C HIS A 324 16.68 -3.34 -32.34
N THR A 325 15.50 -3.92 -32.08
CA THR A 325 14.51 -4.22 -33.13
C THR A 325 13.28 -3.35 -33.05
N ALA A 326 12.71 -3.16 -31.85
CA ALA A 326 11.47 -2.40 -31.68
C ALA A 326 11.64 -0.92 -32.03
N LYS A 327 10.64 -0.35 -32.72
CA LYS A 327 10.61 1.04 -33.20
C LYS A 327 9.26 1.69 -32.89
N GLU A 328 9.25 3.01 -32.88
CA GLU A 328 8.00 3.77 -32.88
C GLU A 328 7.13 3.34 -34.06
N GLY A 329 5.85 3.14 -33.79
CA GLY A 329 4.90 2.58 -34.75
C GLY A 329 4.59 1.10 -34.53
N ASP A 330 5.51 0.32 -33.96
CA ASP A 330 5.30 -1.12 -33.74
C ASP A 330 4.16 -1.39 -32.76
N ILE A 331 3.48 -2.51 -32.96
CA ILE A 331 2.41 -2.97 -32.06
C ILE A 331 2.93 -4.14 -31.23
N LEU A 332 2.79 -4.02 -29.92
CA LEU A 332 3.08 -5.06 -28.93
C LEU A 332 1.79 -5.49 -28.24
N GLN A 333 1.73 -6.76 -27.85
CA GLN A 333 0.62 -7.28 -27.08
C GLN A 333 0.90 -7.11 -25.59
N VAL A 334 0.01 -6.42 -24.89
CA VAL A 334 0.06 -6.19 -23.44
C VAL A 334 -0.98 -7.06 -22.77
N GLY A 335 -0.53 -7.89 -21.82
CA GLY A 335 -1.37 -8.76 -21.02
C GLY A 335 -1.93 -8.04 -19.79
N ARG A 336 -2.24 -8.80 -18.75
CA ARG A 336 -2.78 -8.21 -17.51
C ARG A 336 -1.73 -7.34 -16.82
N VAL A 337 -2.15 -6.15 -16.39
CA VAL A 337 -1.38 -5.30 -15.48
C VAL A 337 -1.62 -5.76 -14.04
N THR A 338 -0.53 -6.02 -13.31
CA THR A 338 -0.55 -6.46 -11.91
C THR A 338 0.27 -5.52 -11.05
N THR A 339 0.00 -5.44 -9.75
CA THR A 339 0.83 -4.71 -8.79
C THR A 339 1.22 -5.64 -7.67
N ASP A 340 2.50 -5.62 -7.30
CA ASP A 340 3.05 -6.40 -6.19
C ASP A 340 3.41 -5.49 -4.99
N VAL A 341 3.35 -4.16 -5.14
CA VAL A 341 3.71 -3.19 -4.09
C VAL A 341 2.45 -2.61 -3.45
N LYS A 342 2.31 -2.80 -2.13
CA LYS A 342 1.28 -2.12 -1.34
C LYS A 342 1.88 -0.87 -0.69
N PRO A 343 1.39 0.34 -1.00
CA PRO A 343 1.83 1.55 -0.31
C PRO A 343 1.58 1.43 1.19
N ALA A 344 2.61 1.64 2.01
CA ALA A 344 2.47 1.57 3.45
C ALA A 344 1.97 2.90 4.05
N GLY A 345 0.67 3.00 4.34
CA GLY A 345 0.05 4.23 4.87
C GLY A 345 0.37 4.56 6.34
N ALA A 346 0.98 3.65 7.10
CA ALA A 346 1.25 3.83 8.54
C ALA A 346 2.68 4.30 8.86
N ALA A 347 3.57 4.31 7.86
CA ALA A 347 4.95 4.75 8.04
C ALA A 347 5.04 6.26 8.25
N SER A 348 6.07 6.71 8.96
CA SER A 348 6.43 8.14 9.04
C SER A 348 7.60 8.49 8.16
N ASN A 349 8.39 7.49 7.78
CA ASN A 349 9.57 7.63 6.94
C ASN A 349 9.56 6.55 5.86
N HIS A 350 9.91 6.91 4.63
CA HIS A 350 9.96 6.00 3.50
C HIS A 350 11.39 5.97 2.95
N VAL A 351 12.06 4.82 3.09
CA VAL A 351 13.45 4.65 2.69
C VAL A 351 13.51 3.76 1.46
N PHE A 352 13.90 4.35 0.33
CA PHE A 352 14.06 3.64 -0.92
C PHE A 352 15.54 3.29 -1.10
N ILE A 353 15.84 2.02 -1.34
CA ILE A 353 17.18 1.51 -1.59
C ILE A 353 17.19 0.92 -2.99
N VAL A 354 17.73 1.66 -3.95
CA VAL A 354 17.55 1.43 -5.38
C VAL A 354 18.89 1.23 -6.08
N GLY A 355 18.97 0.27 -7.00
CA GLY A 355 20.13 0.03 -7.85
C GLY A 355 19.80 0.08 -9.35
N GLY A 356 20.43 1.00 -10.09
CA GLY A 356 20.31 1.12 -11.55
C GLY A 356 18.87 1.21 -12.04
N ILE A 357 18.47 0.32 -12.95
CA ILE A 357 17.11 0.29 -13.51
C ILE A 357 16.00 0.10 -12.45
N GLY A 358 16.36 -0.35 -11.24
CA GLY A 358 15.42 -0.50 -10.13
C GLY A 358 14.60 0.76 -9.80
N ILE A 359 15.00 1.94 -10.27
CA ILE A 359 14.25 3.18 -10.06
C ILE A 359 12.85 3.14 -10.68
N THR A 360 12.62 2.35 -11.73
CA THR A 360 11.32 2.25 -12.41
C THR A 360 10.23 1.66 -11.52
N ALA A 361 10.59 0.83 -10.55
CA ALA A 361 9.72 0.29 -9.51
C ALA A 361 9.02 1.39 -8.70
N PHE A 362 9.78 2.43 -8.38
CA PHE A 362 9.43 3.38 -7.32
C PHE A 362 9.34 4.82 -7.78
N LEU A 363 9.67 5.16 -9.04
CA LEU A 363 9.67 6.55 -9.50
C LEU A 363 8.29 7.20 -9.37
N SER A 364 7.23 6.54 -9.84
CA SER A 364 5.84 7.03 -9.68
C SER A 364 5.44 7.18 -8.21
N MET A 365 5.93 6.29 -7.36
CA MET A 365 5.66 6.29 -5.93
C MET A 365 6.41 7.43 -5.20
N LEU A 366 7.67 7.68 -5.56
CA LEU A 366 8.47 8.79 -5.08
C LEU A 366 7.87 10.15 -5.48
N GLU A 367 7.43 10.28 -6.74
CA GLU A 367 6.74 11.48 -7.24
C GLU A 367 5.42 11.71 -6.49
N MET A 368 4.65 10.66 -6.24
CA MET A 368 3.43 10.75 -5.43
C MET A 368 3.72 11.17 -3.99
N TYR A 369 4.73 10.55 -3.36
CA TYR A 369 5.13 10.86 -1.98
C TYR A 369 5.64 12.29 -1.83
N GLN A 370 6.31 12.83 -2.83
CA GLN A 370 6.65 14.25 -2.91
C GLN A 370 5.40 15.14 -2.90
N ASN A 371 4.39 14.81 -3.71
CA ASN A 371 3.15 15.59 -3.80
C ASN A 371 2.30 15.55 -2.52
N ILE A 372 2.39 14.48 -1.73
CA ILE A 372 1.69 14.36 -0.44
C ILE A 372 2.61 14.65 0.77
N HIS A 373 3.80 15.18 0.53
CA HIS A 373 4.79 15.60 1.54
C HIS A 373 5.18 14.49 2.55
N TRP A 374 5.26 13.24 2.10
CA TRP A 374 5.78 12.14 2.91
C TRP A 374 7.31 12.19 2.99
N GLU A 375 7.84 12.05 4.21
CA GLU A 375 9.28 12.08 4.46
C GLU A 375 9.96 10.89 3.79
N SER A 376 10.67 11.17 2.68
CA SER A 376 11.24 10.14 1.81
C SER A 376 12.74 10.31 1.66
N THR A 377 13.49 9.22 1.66
CA THR A 377 14.93 9.19 1.39
C THR A 377 15.21 8.13 0.32
N LEU A 378 15.87 8.53 -0.76
CA LEU A 378 16.27 7.65 -1.85
C LEU A 378 17.78 7.42 -1.79
N HIS A 379 18.20 6.22 -1.43
CA HIS A 379 19.57 5.72 -1.59
C HIS A 379 19.69 5.06 -2.97
N TYR A 380 20.42 5.69 -3.89
CA TYR A 380 20.44 5.27 -5.29
C TYR A 380 21.85 4.94 -5.77
N GLY A 381 22.12 3.66 -6.04
CA GLY A 381 23.39 3.20 -6.58
C GLY A 381 23.37 3.07 -8.11
N VAL A 382 24.35 3.68 -8.79
CA VAL A 382 24.55 3.58 -10.24
C VAL A 382 26.00 3.24 -10.58
N SER A 383 26.24 2.69 -11.76
CA SER A 383 27.60 2.33 -12.21
C SER A 383 28.45 3.54 -12.56
N ASP A 384 27.83 4.57 -13.14
CA ASP A 384 28.44 5.85 -13.50
C ASP A 384 27.35 6.93 -13.42
N ALA A 385 27.49 7.88 -12.51
CA ALA A 385 26.48 8.91 -12.31
C ALA A 385 26.33 9.88 -13.49
N ALA A 386 27.30 9.97 -14.40
CA ALA A 386 27.21 10.82 -15.59
C ALA A 386 26.33 10.20 -16.67
N THR A 387 26.37 8.87 -16.82
CA THR A 387 25.78 8.18 -17.98
C THR A 387 24.68 7.18 -17.63
N GLU A 388 24.63 6.67 -16.40
CA GLU A 388 23.82 5.50 -16.02
C GLU A 388 22.69 5.83 -15.03
N VAL A 389 22.20 7.07 -15.05
CA VAL A 389 21.01 7.52 -14.31
C VAL A 389 19.80 7.55 -15.26
N PRO A 390 19.00 6.48 -15.38
CA PRO A 390 17.77 6.51 -16.18
C PRO A 390 16.76 7.50 -15.59
N PHE A 391 16.01 8.16 -16.47
CA PHE A 391 15.03 9.20 -16.10
C PHE A 391 15.65 10.36 -15.29
N ARG A 392 16.89 10.75 -15.63
CA ARG A 392 17.69 11.76 -14.91
C ARG A 392 16.88 12.99 -14.49
N GLU A 393 16.20 13.63 -15.43
CA GLU A 393 15.43 14.87 -15.17
C GLU A 393 14.37 14.66 -14.08
N ARG A 394 13.68 13.51 -14.09
CA ARG A 394 12.67 13.16 -13.08
C ARG A 394 13.31 12.86 -11.74
N VAL A 395 14.43 12.12 -11.72
CA VAL A 395 15.16 11.82 -10.49
C VAL A 395 15.73 13.09 -9.85
N GLU A 396 16.23 14.03 -10.66
CA GLU A 396 16.74 15.32 -10.19
C GLU A 396 15.61 16.17 -9.60
N ALA A 397 14.44 16.20 -10.23
CA ALA A 397 13.24 16.89 -9.73
C ALA A 397 12.72 16.36 -8.38
N LEU A 398 13.03 15.11 -8.02
CA LEU A 398 12.69 14.57 -6.68
C LEU A 398 13.42 15.31 -5.55
N SER A 399 14.58 15.92 -5.83
CA SER A 399 15.46 16.51 -4.82
C SER A 399 14.83 17.71 -4.08
N ASP A 400 13.76 18.28 -4.62
CA ASP A 400 13.00 19.37 -4.00
C ASP A 400 12.32 18.94 -2.69
N SER A 401 12.02 17.65 -2.52
CA SER A 401 11.29 17.14 -1.34
C SER A 401 11.76 15.78 -0.84
N VAL A 402 12.44 14.99 -1.68
CA VAL A 402 13.03 13.69 -1.33
C VAL A 402 14.52 13.88 -1.04
N ARG A 403 15.02 13.29 0.05
CA ARG A 403 16.46 13.24 0.30
C ARG A 403 17.13 12.21 -0.62
N VAL A 404 17.66 12.65 -1.76
CA VAL A 404 18.37 11.78 -2.71
C VAL A 404 19.85 11.67 -2.33
N LYS A 405 20.32 10.44 -2.09
CA LYS A 405 21.72 10.07 -1.88
C LYS A 405 22.17 9.18 -3.04
N LEU A 406 22.84 9.77 -4.01
CA LEU A 406 23.40 9.06 -5.16
C LEU A 406 24.76 8.45 -4.78
N TYR A 407 24.99 7.20 -5.18
CA TYR A 407 26.25 6.47 -5.01
C TYR A 407 26.81 6.10 -6.39
N ASP A 408 27.96 6.66 -6.73
CA ASP A 408 28.62 6.50 -8.02
C ASP A 408 29.80 5.51 -7.95
N ARG A 409 29.59 4.31 -8.48
CA ARG A 409 30.63 3.27 -8.48
C ARG A 409 31.89 3.70 -9.25
N SER A 410 31.76 4.51 -10.29
CA SER A 410 32.91 4.98 -11.10
C SER A 410 33.87 5.85 -10.29
N LYS A 411 33.37 6.49 -9.22
CA LYS A 411 34.14 7.29 -8.26
C LYS A 411 34.62 6.48 -7.05
N GLY A 412 34.38 5.16 -7.04
CA GLY A 412 34.70 4.30 -5.90
C GLY A 412 33.71 4.39 -4.74
N GLU A 413 32.58 5.07 -4.91
CA GLU A 413 31.54 5.14 -3.88
C GLU A 413 30.78 3.81 -3.80
N ARG A 414 30.47 3.37 -2.58
CA ARG A 414 29.69 2.16 -2.35
C ARG A 414 28.49 2.47 -1.47
N MET A 415 27.31 2.09 -1.94
CA MET A 415 26.11 2.07 -1.13
C MET A 415 26.23 0.95 -0.08
N ASN A 416 26.44 1.33 1.18
CA ASN A 416 26.54 0.39 2.30
C ASN A 416 25.16 0.10 2.89
N ILE A 417 24.58 -1.04 2.53
CA ILE A 417 23.24 -1.44 2.95
C ILE A 417 23.16 -1.60 4.47
N LYS A 418 24.17 -2.20 5.09
CA LYS A 418 24.23 -2.35 6.55
C LYS A 418 24.17 -1.01 7.30
N ASP A 419 24.86 0.01 6.80
CA ASP A 419 24.83 1.35 7.40
C ASP A 419 23.46 2.00 7.23
N ILE A 420 22.84 1.88 6.05
CA ILE A 420 21.48 2.38 5.79
C ILE A 420 20.50 1.75 6.79
N PHE A 421 20.54 0.43 6.96
CA PHE A 421 19.68 -0.26 7.91
C PHE A 421 19.99 0.11 9.38
N ARG A 422 21.26 0.36 9.73
CA ARG A 422 21.66 0.80 11.08
C ARG A 422 21.05 2.17 11.40
N ASP A 423 21.05 3.06 10.42
CA ASP A 423 20.67 4.47 10.58
C ASP A 423 19.21 4.73 10.17
N LEU A 424 18.39 3.67 10.04
CA LEU A 424 16.97 3.80 9.67
C LEU A 424 16.26 4.72 10.68
N PRO A 425 15.57 5.77 10.20
CA PRO A 425 14.69 6.55 11.04
C PRO A 425 13.64 5.67 11.72
N TRP A 426 13.16 6.11 12.88
CA TRP A 426 12.08 5.43 13.57
C TRP A 426 10.79 5.42 12.73
N ASN A 427 10.02 4.31 12.79
CA ASN A 427 8.80 4.08 12.00
C ASN A 427 9.02 4.22 10.48
N SER A 428 10.14 3.65 9.99
CA SER A 428 10.46 3.59 8.56
C SER A 428 9.87 2.35 7.90
N HIS A 429 9.35 2.52 6.69
CA HIS A 429 9.20 1.43 5.73
C HIS A 429 10.30 1.50 4.69
N VAL A 430 10.81 0.33 4.29
CA VAL A 430 11.94 0.20 3.37
C VAL A 430 11.47 -0.41 2.06
N TYR A 431 11.83 0.20 0.94
CA TYR A 431 11.50 -0.24 -0.41
C TYR A 431 12.79 -0.56 -1.13
N VAL A 432 12.97 -1.80 -1.57
CA VAL A 432 14.26 -2.28 -2.10
C VAL A 432 14.07 -2.83 -3.49
N CYS A 433 14.88 -2.33 -4.42
CA CYS A 433 14.93 -2.86 -5.77
C CYS A 433 16.31 -2.68 -6.39
N GLY A 434 16.89 -3.73 -6.96
CA GLY A 434 18.19 -3.65 -7.60
C GLY A 434 18.81 -5.02 -7.87
N PRO A 435 20.14 -5.09 -8.05
CA PRO A 435 20.85 -6.34 -8.26
C PRO A 435 20.63 -7.35 -7.11
N THR A 436 20.61 -8.66 -7.42
CA THR A 436 20.35 -9.74 -6.45
C THR A 436 21.17 -9.62 -5.17
N ARG A 437 22.48 -9.40 -5.27
CA ARG A 437 23.36 -9.23 -4.11
C ARG A 437 22.91 -8.11 -3.16
N MET A 438 22.39 -7.02 -3.71
CA MET A 438 21.88 -5.88 -2.94
C MET A 438 20.56 -6.24 -2.24
N MET A 439 19.66 -6.93 -2.93
CA MET A 439 18.40 -7.39 -2.35
C MET A 439 18.65 -8.42 -1.22
N ASP A 440 19.55 -9.38 -1.43
CA ASP A 440 19.92 -10.40 -0.42
C ASP A 440 20.58 -9.78 0.83
N GLU A 441 21.40 -8.74 0.64
CA GLU A 441 21.98 -7.98 1.74
C GLU A 441 20.88 -7.24 2.53
N ALA A 442 19.98 -6.54 1.83
CA ALA A 442 18.87 -5.83 2.47
C ALA A 442 17.91 -6.78 3.21
N MET A 443 17.60 -7.94 2.66
CA MET A 443 16.76 -8.96 3.32
C MET A 443 17.42 -9.49 4.60
N ARG A 444 18.73 -9.76 4.58
CA ARG A 444 19.46 -10.17 5.79
C ARG A 444 19.47 -9.07 6.85
N GLU A 445 19.74 -7.82 6.46
CA GLU A 445 19.80 -6.69 7.39
C GLU A 445 18.42 -6.34 7.98
N ALA A 446 17.35 -6.54 7.19
CA ALA A 446 15.97 -6.43 7.65
C ALA A 446 15.63 -7.47 8.72
N LYS A 447 15.90 -8.74 8.44
CA LYS A 447 15.71 -9.85 9.38
C LYS A 447 16.53 -9.67 10.65
N ALA A 448 17.79 -9.26 10.53
CA ALA A 448 18.68 -9.02 11.68
C ALA A 448 18.18 -7.92 12.62
N ARG A 449 17.35 -6.98 12.13
CA ARG A 449 16.77 -5.88 12.91
C ARG A 449 15.32 -6.14 13.35
N GLY A 450 14.76 -7.29 13.00
CA GLY A 450 13.39 -7.65 13.35
C GLY A 450 12.34 -6.74 12.69
N LEU A 451 12.63 -6.21 11.50
CA LEU A 451 11.62 -5.51 10.70
C LEU A 451 10.56 -6.53 10.25
N GLY A 452 9.28 -6.17 10.43
CA GLY A 452 8.16 -7.00 9.99
C GLY A 452 8.05 -7.08 8.47
N GLU A 453 7.34 -8.09 7.97
CA GLU A 453 7.13 -8.31 6.53
C GLU A 453 6.42 -7.13 5.87
N ASP A 454 5.49 -6.47 6.57
CA ASP A 454 4.80 -5.27 6.08
C ASP A 454 5.69 -4.02 6.07
N GLU A 455 6.85 -4.04 6.76
CA GLU A 455 7.78 -2.92 6.88
C GLU A 455 8.83 -2.88 5.76
N VAL A 456 9.05 -3.98 5.04
CA VAL A 456 10.05 -4.07 3.97
C VAL A 456 9.46 -4.65 2.69
N HIS A 457 9.52 -3.88 1.62
CA HIS A 457 8.92 -4.17 0.32
C HIS A 457 10.03 -4.42 -0.70
N PHE A 458 9.99 -5.57 -1.37
CA PHE A 458 11.00 -5.94 -2.38
C PHE A 458 10.37 -6.03 -3.77
N GLU A 459 11.09 -5.51 -4.77
CA GLU A 459 10.79 -5.71 -6.18
C GLU A 459 12.05 -6.23 -6.90
N ALA A 460 11.99 -7.40 -7.51
CA ALA A 460 13.07 -7.94 -8.34
C ALA A 460 12.73 -7.84 -9.84
N PHE A 461 13.69 -7.40 -10.66
CA PHE A 461 13.55 -7.26 -12.12
C PHE A 461 14.06 -8.45 -12.93
N GLY A 462 14.77 -9.37 -12.28
CA GLY A 462 15.39 -10.50 -12.94
C GLY A 462 15.73 -11.58 -11.94
N ALA A 463 15.66 -12.82 -12.40
CA ALA A 463 16.26 -13.94 -11.74
C ALA A 463 17.30 -14.53 -12.69
N ASP A 464 18.46 -14.87 -12.15
CA ASP A 464 19.33 -15.81 -12.85
C ASP A 464 18.53 -17.11 -12.97
N THR A 465 18.30 -17.53 -14.21
CA THR A 465 17.51 -18.72 -14.55
C THR A 465 18.38 -19.83 -15.14
N THR A 466 19.67 -19.53 -15.38
CA THR A 466 20.63 -20.44 -15.98
C THR A 466 21.20 -21.40 -14.94
N GLY A 467 21.62 -22.59 -15.36
CA GLY A 467 22.28 -23.55 -14.47
C GLY A 467 22.39 -24.94 -15.07
N ASP A 468 22.75 -25.93 -14.26
CA ASP A 468 22.88 -27.31 -14.75
C ASP A 468 21.52 -27.84 -15.27
N PRO A 469 21.51 -28.55 -16.40
CA PRO A 469 20.32 -29.27 -16.86
C PRO A 469 19.83 -30.27 -15.80
N PHE A 470 18.52 -30.44 -15.68
CA PHE A 470 17.94 -31.37 -14.72
C PHE A 470 16.69 -32.07 -15.26
N GLU A 471 16.37 -33.21 -14.66
CA GLU A 471 15.19 -34.00 -14.98
C GLU A 471 14.05 -33.70 -13.99
N VAL A 472 12.83 -33.56 -14.50
CA VAL A 472 11.63 -33.35 -13.69
C VAL A 472 10.57 -34.39 -14.02
N GLU A 473 10.10 -35.11 -13.00
CA GLU A 473 8.89 -35.91 -13.06
C GLU A 473 7.68 -35.06 -12.68
N VAL A 474 6.77 -34.86 -13.62
CA VAL A 474 5.56 -34.05 -13.44
C VAL A 474 4.37 -34.97 -13.27
N LYS A 475 3.73 -34.89 -12.10
CA LYS A 475 2.44 -35.52 -11.84
C LYS A 475 1.34 -34.48 -11.99
N LEU A 476 0.36 -34.75 -12.85
CA LEU A 476 -0.83 -33.90 -12.98
C LEU A 476 -1.81 -34.26 -11.86
N ALA A 477 -2.29 -33.29 -11.08
CA ALA A 477 -3.18 -33.55 -9.95
C ALA A 477 -4.46 -34.32 -10.33
N ARG A 478 -4.90 -34.21 -11.59
CA ARG A 478 -6.12 -34.84 -12.12
C ARG A 478 -5.91 -36.14 -12.89
N GLU A 479 -4.65 -36.58 -13.07
CA GLU A 479 -4.33 -37.80 -13.81
C GLU A 479 -3.48 -38.79 -13.01
N LYS A 480 -3.55 -40.07 -13.40
CA LYS A 480 -2.66 -41.11 -12.85
C LYS A 480 -1.32 -41.21 -13.58
N SER A 481 -1.15 -40.45 -14.67
CA SER A 481 0.06 -40.49 -15.48
C SER A 481 1.13 -39.54 -14.92
N THR A 482 2.38 -39.97 -14.98
CA THR A 482 3.55 -39.14 -14.67
C THR A 482 4.33 -38.93 -15.95
N LYS A 483 4.75 -37.70 -16.22
CA LYS A 483 5.54 -37.35 -17.40
C LYS A 483 6.91 -36.85 -16.99
N THR A 484 7.95 -37.46 -17.54
CA THR A 484 9.34 -37.02 -17.33
C THR A 484 9.73 -36.03 -18.40
N LEU A 485 10.19 -34.85 -17.99
CA LEU A 485 10.65 -33.78 -18.87
C LEU A 485 12.11 -33.43 -18.56
N GLN A 486 12.82 -32.93 -19.56
CA GLN A 486 14.18 -32.41 -19.42
C GLN A 486 14.13 -30.89 -19.43
N VAL A 487 14.84 -30.27 -18.49
CA VAL A 487 15.03 -28.82 -18.42
C VAL A 487 16.48 -28.52 -18.76
N GLY A 488 16.70 -27.88 -19.91
CA GLY A 488 18.01 -27.45 -20.37
C GLY A 488 18.65 -26.36 -19.50
N ALA A 489 19.91 -26.05 -19.81
CA ALA A 489 20.71 -25.10 -19.02
C ALA A 489 20.22 -23.65 -19.12
N GLU A 490 19.63 -23.28 -20.26
CA GLU A 490 19.21 -21.92 -20.62
C GLU A 490 17.68 -21.73 -20.59
N GLU A 491 16.94 -22.77 -20.19
CA GLU A 491 15.48 -22.71 -20.07
C GLU A 491 15.03 -22.90 -18.61
N THR A 492 13.92 -22.28 -18.28
CA THR A 492 13.25 -22.40 -16.99
C THR A 492 12.34 -23.63 -16.96
N LEU A 493 12.05 -24.14 -15.76
CA LEU A 493 11.03 -25.16 -15.59
C LEU A 493 9.67 -24.68 -16.12
N LEU A 494 9.30 -23.42 -15.87
CA LEU A 494 8.06 -22.84 -16.37
C LEU A 494 7.94 -22.91 -17.90
N GLU A 495 8.99 -22.55 -18.65
CA GLU A 495 8.99 -22.63 -20.12
C GLU A 495 8.79 -24.06 -20.62
N VAL A 496 9.44 -25.04 -19.96
CA VAL A 496 9.28 -26.47 -20.27
C VAL A 496 7.86 -26.94 -19.96
N LEU A 497 7.32 -26.58 -18.79
CA LEU A 497 5.96 -26.97 -18.40
C LEU A 497 4.92 -26.39 -19.37
N ARG A 498 5.01 -25.11 -19.72
CA ARG A 498 4.10 -24.46 -20.67
C ARG A 498 4.16 -25.07 -22.06
N ARG A 499 5.35 -25.43 -22.53
CA ARG A 499 5.53 -26.12 -23.81
C ARG A 499 4.79 -27.46 -23.87
N HIS A 500 4.69 -28.16 -22.73
CA HIS A 500 4.13 -29.51 -22.66
C HIS A 500 2.69 -29.59 -22.20
N PHE A 501 2.22 -28.64 -21.39
CA PHE A 501 0.88 -28.64 -20.77
C PHE A 501 0.04 -27.41 -21.15
N GLY A 502 0.63 -26.39 -21.75
CA GLY A 502 -0.05 -25.14 -22.10
C GLY A 502 0.05 -24.07 -21.02
N ASP A 503 -0.27 -22.83 -21.39
CA ASP A 503 -0.20 -21.68 -20.50
C ASP A 503 -1.27 -21.69 -19.40
N ASP A 504 -2.40 -22.37 -19.64
CA ASP A 504 -3.57 -22.40 -18.75
C ASP A 504 -3.37 -23.33 -17.53
N ASP A 505 -2.62 -24.42 -17.70
CA ASP A 505 -2.35 -25.40 -16.64
C ASP A 505 -1.13 -25.03 -15.77
N VAL A 506 -0.38 -23.99 -16.16
CA VAL A 506 0.84 -23.57 -15.47
C VAL A 506 0.82 -22.05 -15.25
N PRO A 507 0.15 -21.59 -14.17
CA PRO A 507 -0.05 -20.17 -13.94
C PRO A 507 1.27 -19.46 -13.67
N SER A 508 1.44 -18.25 -14.21
CA SER A 508 2.54 -17.37 -13.83
C SER A 508 2.17 -15.90 -14.06
N SER A 509 2.93 -15.00 -13.43
CA SER A 509 2.73 -13.56 -13.55
C SER A 509 4.06 -12.81 -13.69
N CYS A 510 4.84 -12.67 -12.61
CA CYS A 510 6.07 -11.86 -12.67
C CYS A 510 7.21 -12.50 -13.49
N GLU A 511 7.28 -13.84 -13.53
CA GLU A 511 8.36 -14.64 -14.14
C GLU A 511 9.79 -14.30 -13.65
N VAL A 512 9.90 -13.65 -12.50
CA VAL A 512 11.16 -13.25 -11.84
C VAL A 512 11.23 -13.69 -10.36
N GLY A 513 10.23 -14.45 -9.90
CA GLY A 513 10.26 -15.11 -8.58
C GLY A 513 9.74 -14.31 -7.40
N ASN A 514 8.98 -13.22 -7.61
CA ASN A 514 8.45 -12.36 -6.54
C ASN A 514 6.99 -12.65 -6.16
N CYS A 515 6.12 -12.85 -7.16
CA CYS A 515 4.66 -12.91 -6.93
C CYS A 515 4.15 -14.27 -6.43
N GLY A 516 4.96 -15.33 -6.52
CA GLY A 516 4.55 -16.69 -6.12
C GLY A 516 3.54 -17.39 -7.04
N THR A 517 3.00 -16.75 -8.09
CA THR A 517 2.01 -17.36 -8.99
C THR A 517 2.52 -18.65 -9.66
N CYS A 518 3.82 -18.74 -9.94
CA CYS A 518 4.46 -19.90 -10.59
C CYS A 518 4.79 -21.06 -9.61
N LYS A 519 4.23 -21.03 -8.39
CA LYS A 519 4.49 -22.01 -7.34
C LYS A 519 3.94 -23.39 -7.74
N VAL A 520 4.81 -24.39 -7.72
CA VAL A 520 4.47 -25.81 -7.94
C VAL A 520 4.85 -26.63 -6.71
N ALA A 521 4.10 -27.69 -6.43
CA ALA A 521 4.35 -28.54 -5.27
C ALA A 521 5.56 -29.44 -5.54
N LEU A 522 6.55 -29.43 -4.64
CA LEU A 522 7.71 -30.30 -4.69
C LEU A 522 7.38 -31.62 -3.97
N ARG A 523 7.39 -32.73 -4.70
CA ARG A 523 7.12 -34.07 -4.17
C ARG A 523 8.40 -34.79 -3.74
N SER A 524 9.50 -34.61 -4.47
CA SER A 524 10.80 -35.17 -4.11
C SER A 524 11.96 -34.48 -4.83
N GLY A 525 13.18 -34.69 -4.33
CA GLY A 525 14.41 -34.12 -4.89
C GLY A 525 14.89 -32.86 -4.18
N ARG A 526 16.01 -32.29 -4.66
CA ARG A 526 16.59 -31.06 -4.12
C ARG A 526 16.43 -29.92 -5.11
N VAL A 527 16.10 -28.74 -4.60
CA VAL A 527 15.89 -27.53 -5.39
C VAL A 527 16.90 -26.47 -4.97
N GLU A 528 17.51 -25.83 -5.97
CA GLU A 528 18.16 -24.55 -5.81
C GLU A 528 17.07 -23.46 -5.88
N HIS A 529 16.63 -23.00 -4.71
CA HIS A 529 15.58 -21.99 -4.62
C HIS A 529 16.11 -20.63 -5.04
N ARG A 530 15.43 -20.04 -6.02
CA ARG A 530 15.68 -18.68 -6.49
C ARG A 530 14.38 -17.87 -6.38
N GLY A 531 14.50 -16.56 -6.22
CA GLY A 531 13.36 -15.66 -5.97
C GLY A 531 13.05 -15.47 -4.48
N THR A 532 12.13 -14.55 -4.20
CA THR A 532 11.79 -14.08 -2.85
C THR A 532 10.38 -14.48 -2.39
N ALA A 533 9.56 -15.07 -3.28
CA ALA A 533 8.16 -15.35 -3.00
C ALA A 533 7.89 -16.50 -2.02
N LEU A 534 8.88 -17.38 -1.78
CA LEU A 534 8.71 -18.53 -0.87
C LEU A 534 9.43 -18.30 0.45
N MET A 535 8.71 -18.55 1.54
CA MET A 535 9.28 -18.60 2.90
C MET A 535 10.15 -19.84 3.09
N ASP A 536 11.05 -19.83 4.08
CA ASP A 536 11.98 -20.94 4.32
C ASP A 536 11.27 -22.27 4.64
N GLU A 537 10.08 -22.18 5.24
CA GLU A 537 9.19 -23.31 5.50
C GLU A 537 8.57 -23.86 4.20
N GLU A 538 8.10 -22.99 3.31
CA GLU A 538 7.49 -23.38 2.02
C GLU A 538 8.51 -24.00 1.06
N LYS A 539 9.79 -23.59 1.14
CA LYS A 539 10.88 -24.15 0.32
C LYS A 539 11.04 -25.67 0.49
N LYS A 540 10.53 -26.25 1.59
CA LYS A 540 10.58 -27.70 1.82
C LYS A 540 9.57 -28.47 0.96
N GLU A 541 8.48 -27.82 0.54
CA GLU A 541 7.32 -28.47 -0.08
C GLU A 541 6.93 -27.86 -1.43
N ALA A 542 7.59 -26.77 -1.86
CA ALA A 542 7.27 -26.08 -3.09
C ALA A 542 8.50 -25.45 -3.75
N MET A 543 8.40 -25.19 -5.06
CA MET A 543 9.38 -24.39 -5.79
C MET A 543 8.71 -23.39 -6.74
N LEU A 544 9.43 -22.33 -7.09
CA LEU A 544 8.98 -21.36 -8.09
C LEU A 544 9.46 -21.80 -9.46
N SER A 545 8.57 -22.38 -10.27
CA SER A 545 8.92 -22.95 -11.59
C SER A 545 9.53 -21.93 -12.57
N CYS A 546 9.23 -20.64 -12.38
CA CYS A 546 9.74 -19.57 -13.21
C CYS A 546 11.22 -19.24 -13.00
N VAL A 547 11.80 -19.62 -11.84
CA VAL A 547 13.16 -19.18 -11.48
C VAL A 547 14.02 -20.22 -10.77
N SER A 548 13.41 -21.12 -9.99
CA SER A 548 14.14 -22.13 -9.23
C SER A 548 14.56 -23.31 -10.12
N ARG A 549 15.67 -23.97 -9.79
CA ARG A 549 16.19 -25.12 -10.55
C ARG A 549 16.23 -26.39 -9.71
N GLY A 550 16.04 -27.55 -10.35
CA GLY A 550 16.26 -28.84 -9.71
C GLY A 550 17.75 -29.19 -9.69
N ILE A 551 18.18 -29.95 -8.68
CA ILE A 551 19.53 -30.53 -8.60
C ILE A 551 19.43 -32.02 -8.97
N GLY A 552 19.83 -32.35 -10.18
CA GLY A 552 19.77 -33.71 -10.72
C GLY A 552 18.35 -34.10 -11.14
N LYS A 553 17.61 -34.78 -10.26
CA LYS A 553 16.23 -35.22 -10.52
C LYS A 553 15.29 -34.75 -9.42
N ILE A 554 14.17 -34.17 -9.83
CA ILE A 554 13.10 -33.75 -8.92
C ILE A 554 11.75 -34.31 -9.38
N ALA A 555 10.79 -34.41 -8.46
CA ALA A 555 9.39 -34.70 -8.78
C ALA A 555 8.50 -33.56 -8.29
N ILE A 556 7.59 -33.10 -9.14
CA ILE A 556 6.64 -32.02 -8.84
C ILE A 556 5.21 -32.45 -9.12
N GLU A 557 4.26 -31.71 -8.56
CA GLU A 557 2.85 -31.79 -8.89
C GLU A 557 2.32 -30.42 -9.32
N ILE A 558 1.59 -30.42 -10.45
CA ILE A 558 0.92 -29.24 -11.02
C ILE A 558 -0.59 -29.47 -11.11
#